data_AF-A0A6I1J6Z1-F1
#
_entry.id   AF-A0A6I1J6Z1-F1
#
_cell.length_a   1.000
_cell.length_b   1.000
_cell.length_c   1.000
_cell.angle_alpha   90.00
_cell.angle_beta   90.00
_cell.angle_gamma   90.00
#
_symmetry.space_group_name_H-M   'P 1'
#
loop_
_entity.id
_entity.type
_entity.pdbx_description
1 polymer ?
#
loop_
_entity_poly.entity_id
_entity_poly.type
_entity_poly.pdbx_seq_one_letter_code
_entity_poly.pdbx_strand_id
1 'polypeptide(L)'
;MPEALGPYLPTRASILLSVIFAIAVYALSFVGTIRQITKLADPFFETRDEGTVQLPFGLSFRMQERYIAHALLYILLAINVAQVLATVLLNQWNNRFYTALQQRAEATFWVELQYFTVVAFLWVILAVYELYLTQYTQMRWRRWMTGRMTGHWLDEGGHYRMRLAGSQADNPDQRIAEDIRMFTENTLALMIRFFSAILSLYAFVLILWGLSASFKYNVLGIDLESIPGYLVYAALFVAIFGTVCAHLIGRKLIGINFLRQRYEADFRYNLVRVRENDEQIALLKGEPAEGQGLASRFAKVASPSCCWPRPISPAPCSWVR
;
A
#
# COMPACT_ATOMS: atom_id res chain seq x y z
N MET A 1 1.13 -6.23 -44.03
CA MET A 1 1.72 -5.57 -42.84
C MET A 1 3.16 -6.04 -42.71
N PRO A 2 4.14 -5.19 -42.37
CA PRO A 2 5.53 -5.61 -42.28
C PRO A 2 5.71 -6.59 -41.11
N GLU A 3 6.28 -7.77 -41.38
CA GLU A 3 6.51 -8.86 -40.41
C GLU A 3 7.39 -8.44 -39.21
N ALA A 4 8.13 -7.34 -39.33
CA ALA A 4 8.97 -6.79 -38.27
C ALA A 4 8.22 -6.27 -37.04
N LEU A 5 6.91 -5.99 -37.16
CA LEU A 5 6.09 -5.49 -36.04
C LEU A 5 5.30 -6.60 -35.31
N GLY A 6 5.31 -7.84 -35.82
CA GLY A 6 4.61 -8.99 -35.25
C GLY A 6 4.93 -9.29 -33.77
N PRO A 7 6.20 -9.26 -33.34
CA PRO A 7 6.59 -9.54 -31.95
C PRO A 7 6.20 -8.43 -30.96
N TYR A 8 5.97 -7.21 -31.43
CA TYR A 8 5.63 -6.04 -30.62
C TYR A 8 4.12 -5.77 -30.56
N LEU A 9 3.33 -6.49 -31.36
CA LEU A 9 1.89 -6.39 -31.32
C LEU A 9 1.35 -7.10 -30.06
N PRO A 10 0.36 -6.51 -29.37
CA PRO A 10 -0.31 -7.14 -28.25
C PRO A 10 -0.83 -8.52 -28.66
N THR A 11 -0.30 -9.58 -28.03
CA THR A 11 -0.77 -10.95 -28.26
C THR A 11 -2.24 -11.08 -27.89
N ARG A 12 -2.97 -12.08 -28.43
CA ARG A 12 -4.37 -12.32 -28.06
C ARG A 12 -4.59 -12.42 -26.55
N ALA A 13 -3.58 -12.92 -25.83
CA ALA A 13 -3.54 -12.93 -24.38
C ALA A 13 -3.65 -11.51 -23.79
N SER A 14 -2.80 -10.57 -24.24
CA SER A 14 -2.81 -9.17 -23.76
C SER A 14 -4.13 -8.41 -23.99
N ILE A 15 -4.86 -8.71 -25.06
CA ILE A 15 -6.20 -8.14 -25.32
C ILE A 15 -7.22 -8.71 -24.33
N LEU A 16 -7.17 -10.02 -24.07
CA LEU A 16 -8.02 -10.63 -23.04
C LEU A 16 -7.74 -10.04 -21.65
N LEU A 17 -6.50 -9.65 -21.34
CA LEU A 17 -6.24 -8.94 -20.07
C LEU A 17 -6.85 -7.58 -20.01
N SER A 18 -6.66 -6.75 -21.02
CA SER A 18 -7.15 -5.38 -20.92
C SER A 18 -8.65 -5.41 -20.68
N VAL A 19 -9.35 -6.38 -21.28
CA VAL A 19 -10.77 -6.66 -21.05
C VAL A 19 -11.04 -7.21 -19.64
N ILE A 20 -10.36 -8.27 -19.18
CA ILE A 20 -10.59 -8.84 -17.83
C ILE A 20 -10.25 -7.83 -16.73
N PHE A 21 -9.15 -7.10 -16.89
CA PHE A 21 -8.74 -6.02 -16.00
C PHE A 21 -9.78 -4.90 -15.99
N ALA A 22 -10.26 -4.46 -17.16
CA ALA A 22 -11.33 -3.46 -17.23
C ALA A 22 -12.62 -3.93 -16.55
N ILE A 23 -13.01 -5.20 -16.74
CA ILE A 23 -14.15 -5.81 -16.07
C ILE A 23 -13.94 -5.88 -14.56
N ALA A 24 -12.73 -6.24 -14.09
CA ALA A 24 -12.41 -6.30 -12.67
C ALA A 24 -12.44 -4.90 -12.03
N VAL A 25 -11.87 -3.89 -12.69
CA VAL A 25 -11.96 -2.49 -12.24
C VAL A 25 -13.41 -2.02 -12.20
N TYR A 26 -14.19 -2.33 -13.23
CA TYR A 26 -15.60 -1.99 -13.28
C TYR A 26 -16.39 -2.68 -12.15
N ALA A 27 -16.16 -3.97 -11.92
CA ALA A 27 -16.78 -4.73 -10.85
C ALA A 27 -16.43 -4.18 -9.46
N LEU A 28 -15.17 -3.78 -9.25
CA LEU A 28 -14.70 -3.15 -8.02
C LEU A 28 -15.40 -1.81 -7.76
N SER A 29 -15.78 -1.05 -8.80
CA SER A 29 -16.50 0.21 -8.63
C SER A 29 -17.88 0.06 -7.96
N PHE A 30 -18.47 -1.14 -7.97
CA PHE A 30 -19.74 -1.41 -7.29
C PHE A 30 -19.60 -1.64 -5.78
N VAL A 31 -18.39 -1.84 -5.29
CA VAL A 31 -18.15 -1.97 -3.85
C VAL A 31 -18.45 -0.64 -3.17
N GLY A 32 -19.34 -0.64 -2.18
CA GLY A 32 -19.82 0.59 -1.53
C GLY A 32 -18.70 1.50 -1.01
N THR A 33 -17.63 0.92 -0.48
CA THR A 33 -16.43 1.64 -0.02
C THR A 33 -15.69 2.32 -1.16
N ILE A 34 -15.52 1.65 -2.30
CA ILE A 34 -14.85 2.23 -3.47
C ILE A 34 -15.65 3.41 -4.00
N ARG A 35 -16.99 3.29 -4.05
CA ARG A 35 -17.87 4.40 -4.43
C ARG A 35 -17.74 5.61 -3.50
N GLN A 36 -17.53 5.41 -2.20
CA GLN A 36 -17.31 6.51 -1.25
C GLN A 36 -15.96 7.19 -1.50
N ILE A 37 -14.92 6.40 -1.80
CA ILE A 37 -13.59 6.92 -2.16
C ILE A 37 -13.66 7.73 -3.45
N THR A 38 -14.30 7.20 -4.51
CA THR A 38 -14.43 7.92 -5.79
C THR A 38 -15.24 9.19 -5.63
N LYS A 39 -16.32 9.19 -4.84
CA LYS A 39 -17.09 10.40 -4.54
C LYS A 39 -16.24 11.54 -3.94
N LEU A 40 -15.20 11.21 -3.16
CA LEU A 40 -14.26 12.18 -2.60
C LEU A 40 -13.12 12.53 -3.57
N ALA A 41 -12.74 11.60 -4.45
CA ALA A 41 -11.60 11.73 -5.37
C ALA A 41 -11.96 12.38 -6.71
N ASP A 42 -13.06 11.97 -7.34
CA ASP A 42 -13.50 12.40 -8.68
C ASP A 42 -13.51 13.92 -8.86
N PRO A 43 -13.94 14.74 -7.87
CA PRO A 43 -13.91 16.19 -8.00
C PRO A 43 -12.52 16.77 -8.35
N PHE A 44 -11.43 16.15 -7.90
CA PHE A 44 -10.06 16.57 -8.25
C PHE A 44 -9.73 16.27 -9.72
N PHE A 45 -10.16 15.11 -10.23
CA PHE A 45 -9.94 14.70 -11.60
C PHE A 45 -10.87 15.42 -12.59
N GLU A 46 -12.00 15.97 -12.12
CA GLU A 46 -12.97 16.67 -12.97
C GLU A 46 -12.85 18.20 -12.92
N THR A 47 -12.05 18.75 -12.00
CA THR A 47 -11.99 20.20 -11.81
C THR A 47 -11.48 20.94 -13.06
N ARG A 48 -12.01 22.15 -13.25
CA ARG A 48 -11.60 23.09 -14.32
C ARG A 48 -10.65 24.18 -13.83
N ASP A 49 -10.22 24.11 -12.56
CA ASP A 49 -9.27 25.05 -11.98
C ASP A 49 -7.95 25.06 -12.78
N GLU A 50 -7.34 26.23 -12.91
CA GLU A 50 -6.04 26.36 -13.56
C GLU A 50 -4.91 25.92 -12.62
N GLY A 51 -4.14 24.94 -13.09
CA GLY A 51 -2.96 24.44 -12.43
C GLY A 51 -1.69 24.93 -13.13
N THR A 52 -0.66 25.24 -12.35
CA THR A 52 0.69 25.46 -12.89
C THR A 52 1.55 24.23 -12.66
N VAL A 53 2.16 23.68 -13.70
CA VAL A 53 3.21 22.65 -13.59
C VAL A 53 4.54 23.35 -13.64
N GLN A 54 5.37 23.16 -12.62
CA GLN A 54 6.75 23.61 -12.59
C GLN A 54 7.64 22.40 -12.87
N LEU A 55 8.31 22.40 -14.02
CA LEU A 55 9.27 21.38 -14.39
C LEU A 55 10.68 21.78 -13.91
N PRO A 56 11.61 20.82 -13.79
CA PRO A 56 13.02 21.15 -13.63
C PRO A 56 13.47 22.12 -14.74
N PHE A 57 14.46 22.97 -14.42
CA PHE A 57 14.98 24.03 -15.29
C PHE A 57 14.08 25.28 -15.46
N GLY A 58 13.09 25.46 -14.58
CA GLY A 58 12.31 26.72 -14.50
C GLY A 58 11.21 26.88 -15.54
N LEU A 59 10.93 25.84 -16.32
CA LEU A 59 9.81 25.82 -17.27
C LEU A 59 8.49 25.71 -16.50
N SER A 60 7.58 26.65 -16.73
CA SER A 60 6.24 26.63 -16.13
C SER A 60 5.17 26.63 -17.22
N PHE A 61 4.22 25.70 -17.09
CA PHE A 61 3.08 25.58 -17.99
C PHE A 61 1.79 25.71 -17.20
N ARG A 62 0.83 26.47 -17.73
CA ARG A 62 -0.53 26.56 -17.19
C ARG A 62 -1.44 25.64 -17.98
N MET A 63 -2.09 24.72 -17.30
CA MET A 63 -3.09 23.81 -17.87
C MET A 63 -4.19 23.56 -16.83
N GLN A 64 -5.36 23.08 -17.27
CA GLN A 64 -6.41 22.70 -16.33
C GLN A 64 -5.94 21.52 -15.46
N GLU A 65 -6.23 21.60 -14.17
CA GLU A 65 -5.76 20.65 -13.16
C GLU A 65 -6.20 19.20 -13.49
N ARG A 66 -7.39 19.01 -14.07
CA ARG A 66 -7.86 17.70 -14.56
C ARG A 66 -6.89 17.03 -15.52
N TYR A 67 -6.33 17.75 -16.49
CA TYR A 67 -5.45 17.14 -17.48
C TYR A 67 -4.11 16.77 -16.86
N ILE A 68 -3.63 17.59 -15.93
CA ILE A 68 -2.41 17.32 -15.16
C ILE A 68 -2.62 16.08 -14.28
N ALA A 69 -3.74 16.00 -13.56
CA ALA A 69 -4.08 14.88 -12.70
C ALA A 69 -4.17 13.56 -13.49
N HIS A 70 -4.88 13.55 -14.63
CA HIS A 70 -4.95 12.38 -15.50
C HIS A 70 -3.59 12.02 -16.09
N ALA A 71 -2.80 13.00 -16.57
CA ALA A 71 -1.48 12.74 -17.12
C ALA A 71 -0.54 12.11 -16.08
N LEU A 72 -0.48 12.66 -14.87
CA LEU A 72 0.31 12.10 -13.76
C LEU A 72 -0.14 10.67 -13.43
N LEU A 73 -1.44 10.44 -13.37
CA LEU A 73 -2.01 9.12 -13.13
C LEU A 73 -1.59 8.11 -14.21
N TYR A 74 -1.75 8.45 -15.49
CA TYR A 74 -1.37 7.57 -16.60
C TYR A 74 0.14 7.32 -16.65
N ILE A 75 0.97 8.33 -16.36
CA ILE A 75 2.43 8.18 -16.28
C ILE A 75 2.79 7.21 -15.15
N LEU A 76 2.19 7.34 -13.97
CA LEU A 76 2.41 6.42 -12.84
C LEU A 76 2.01 4.98 -13.20
N LEU A 77 0.86 4.79 -13.84
CA LEU A 77 0.43 3.47 -14.32
C LEU A 77 1.41 2.89 -15.36
N ALA A 78 1.90 3.71 -16.29
CA ALA A 78 2.86 3.29 -17.30
C ALA A 78 4.21 2.89 -16.70
N ILE A 79 4.72 3.65 -15.71
CA ILE A 79 5.92 3.28 -14.96
C ILE A 79 5.72 1.94 -14.26
N ASN A 80 4.56 1.74 -13.63
CA ASN A 80 4.27 0.50 -12.93
C ASN A 80 4.21 -0.71 -13.89
N VAL A 81 3.60 -0.56 -15.07
CA VAL A 81 3.66 -1.58 -16.14
C VAL A 81 5.12 -1.87 -16.53
N ALA A 82 5.93 -0.84 -16.74
CA ALA A 82 7.34 -1.00 -17.10
C ALA A 82 8.16 -1.74 -16.02
N GLN A 83 7.90 -1.49 -14.74
CA GLN A 83 8.54 -2.21 -13.63
C GLN A 83 8.11 -3.68 -13.57
N VAL A 84 6.83 -3.99 -13.79
CA VAL A 84 6.38 -5.40 -13.85
C VAL A 84 7.03 -6.11 -15.03
N LEU A 85 7.14 -5.46 -16.20
CA LEU A 85 7.88 -6.00 -17.35
C LEU A 85 9.36 -6.21 -17.01
N ALA A 86 10.01 -5.26 -16.35
CA ALA A 86 11.39 -5.40 -15.91
C ALA A 86 11.55 -6.59 -14.95
N THR A 87 10.56 -6.86 -14.10
CA THR A 87 10.54 -8.03 -13.20
C THR A 87 10.53 -9.34 -14.00
N VAL A 88 9.69 -9.42 -15.04
CA VAL A 88 9.65 -10.58 -15.95
C VAL A 88 10.97 -10.75 -16.70
N LEU A 89 11.55 -9.66 -17.21
CA LEU A 89 12.83 -9.68 -17.91
C LEU A 89 13.96 -10.15 -17.00
N LEU A 90 14.01 -9.67 -15.75
CA LEU A 90 14.98 -10.12 -14.75
C LEU A 90 14.78 -11.60 -14.39
N ASN A 91 13.53 -12.08 -14.32
CA ASN A 91 13.27 -13.49 -14.07
C ASN A 91 13.78 -14.40 -15.21
N GLN A 92 13.55 -14.01 -16.46
CA GLN A 92 14.07 -14.74 -17.63
C GLN A 92 15.59 -14.65 -17.73
N TRP A 93 16.15 -13.47 -17.47
CA TRP A 93 17.60 -13.25 -17.38
C TRP A 93 18.24 -14.16 -16.34
N ASN A 94 17.63 -14.30 -15.16
CA ASN A 94 18.12 -15.16 -14.09
C ASN A 94 18.32 -16.60 -14.59
N ASN A 95 17.33 -17.16 -15.29
CA ASN A 95 17.43 -18.49 -15.89
C ASN A 95 18.60 -18.59 -16.89
N ARG A 96 18.71 -17.66 -17.84
CA ARG A 96 19.79 -17.67 -18.85
C ARG A 96 21.17 -17.51 -18.21
N PHE A 97 21.30 -16.62 -17.24
CA PHE A 97 22.54 -16.36 -16.52
C PHE A 97 23.03 -17.61 -15.76
N TYR A 98 22.16 -18.25 -14.98
CA TYR A 98 22.53 -19.49 -14.28
C TYR A 98 22.79 -20.65 -15.24
N THR A 99 22.07 -20.74 -16.35
CA THR A 99 22.35 -21.74 -17.41
C THR A 99 23.74 -21.52 -18.02
N ALA A 100 24.12 -20.27 -18.30
CA ALA A 100 25.45 -19.94 -18.81
C ALA A 100 26.56 -20.31 -17.80
N LEU A 101 26.34 -20.08 -16.51
CA LEU A 101 27.26 -20.52 -15.46
C LEU A 101 27.38 -22.05 -15.39
N GLN A 102 26.25 -22.76 -15.45
CA GLN A 102 26.23 -24.22 -15.43
C GLN A 102 26.96 -24.82 -16.63
N GLN A 103 26.79 -24.23 -17.82
CA GLN A 103 27.43 -24.65 -19.06
C GLN A 103 28.86 -24.11 -19.24
N ARG A 104 29.35 -23.28 -18.30
CA ARG A 104 30.65 -22.59 -18.37
C ARG A 104 30.80 -21.77 -19.67
N ALA A 105 29.72 -21.17 -20.14
CA ALA A 105 29.69 -20.38 -21.37
C ALA A 105 30.14 -18.93 -21.10
N GLU A 106 31.45 -18.70 -21.18
CA GLU A 106 32.06 -17.39 -20.87
C GLU A 106 31.52 -16.24 -21.74
N ALA A 107 31.37 -16.45 -23.04
CA ALA A 107 30.86 -15.42 -23.95
C ALA A 107 29.43 -14.97 -23.56
N THR A 108 28.55 -15.92 -23.25
CA THR A 108 27.17 -15.64 -22.82
C THR A 108 27.14 -14.96 -21.47
N PHE A 109 28.05 -15.30 -20.55
CA PHE A 109 28.15 -14.66 -19.24
C PHE A 109 28.35 -13.14 -19.34
N TRP A 110 29.29 -12.68 -20.17
CA TRP A 110 29.55 -11.26 -20.33
C TRP A 110 28.38 -10.50 -20.97
N VAL A 111 27.70 -11.12 -21.94
CA VAL A 111 26.49 -10.55 -22.57
C VAL A 111 25.36 -10.40 -21.56
N GLU A 112 25.07 -11.46 -20.78
CA GLU A 112 24.01 -11.40 -19.77
C GLU A 112 24.36 -10.44 -18.63
N LEU A 113 25.65 -10.26 -18.28
CA LEU A 113 26.07 -9.26 -17.29
C LEU A 113 25.81 -7.82 -17.77
N GLN A 114 26.09 -7.52 -19.05
CA GLN A 114 25.77 -6.22 -19.65
C GLN A 114 24.26 -5.99 -19.71
N TYR A 115 23.50 -7.00 -20.15
CA TYR A 115 22.04 -6.95 -20.18
C TYR A 115 21.45 -6.64 -18.80
N PHE A 116 21.92 -7.32 -17.75
CA PHE A 116 21.53 -7.06 -16.38
C PHE A 116 21.79 -5.60 -15.98
N THR A 117 22.98 -5.09 -16.30
CA THR A 117 23.39 -3.74 -15.93
C THR A 117 22.44 -2.69 -16.52
N VAL A 118 22.06 -2.84 -17.80
CA VAL A 118 21.12 -1.94 -18.48
C VAL A 118 19.72 -2.03 -17.85
N VAL A 119 19.21 -3.25 -17.63
CA VAL A 119 17.87 -3.44 -17.03
C VAL A 119 17.83 -2.91 -15.60
N ALA A 120 18.85 -3.18 -14.79
CA ALA A 120 18.95 -2.70 -13.42
C ALA A 120 19.05 -1.17 -13.35
N PHE A 121 19.83 -0.54 -14.24
CA PHE A 121 19.93 0.92 -14.30
C PHE A 121 18.58 1.56 -14.66
N LEU A 122 17.89 1.03 -15.69
CA LEU A 122 16.54 1.49 -16.05
C LEU A 122 15.53 1.29 -14.93
N TRP A 123 15.61 0.17 -14.20
CA TRP A 123 14.77 -0.09 -13.04
C TRP A 123 14.95 1.00 -11.98
N VAL A 124 16.20 1.33 -11.62
CA VAL A 124 16.49 2.35 -10.62
C VAL A 124 15.92 3.71 -11.04
N ILE A 125 16.08 4.09 -12.31
CA ILE A 125 15.49 5.31 -12.86
C ILE A 125 13.97 5.30 -12.67
N LEU A 126 13.29 4.23 -13.12
CA LEU A 126 11.84 4.11 -13.00
C LEU A 126 11.37 4.20 -11.55
N ALA A 127 12.07 3.56 -10.61
CA ALA A 127 11.74 3.61 -9.19
C ALA A 127 11.89 5.01 -8.58
N VAL A 128 12.94 5.74 -8.94
CA VAL A 128 13.14 7.13 -8.47
C VAL A 128 12.06 8.07 -9.02
N TYR A 129 11.74 7.94 -10.31
CA TYR A 129 10.67 8.75 -10.92
C TYR A 129 9.29 8.38 -10.38
N GLU A 130 8.99 7.11 -10.13
CA GLU A 130 7.74 6.69 -9.49
C GLU A 130 7.59 7.33 -8.10
N LEU A 131 8.64 7.28 -7.27
CA LEU A 131 8.65 7.88 -5.94
C LEU A 131 8.37 9.39 -6.01
N TYR A 132 9.11 10.09 -6.86
CA TYR A 132 8.96 11.53 -7.04
C TYR A 132 7.55 11.90 -7.54
N LEU A 133 7.07 11.25 -8.61
CA LEU A 133 5.76 11.55 -9.20
C LEU A 133 4.61 11.19 -8.27
N THR A 134 4.75 10.11 -7.48
CA THR A 134 3.77 9.74 -6.46
C THR A 134 3.65 10.84 -5.41
N GLN A 135 4.78 11.27 -4.82
CA GLN A 135 4.78 12.35 -3.83
C GLN A 135 4.28 13.68 -4.40
N TYR A 136 4.66 13.99 -5.64
CA TYR A 136 4.18 15.18 -6.34
C TYR A 136 2.66 15.17 -6.53
N THR A 137 2.12 14.03 -6.98
CA THR A 137 0.68 13.84 -7.18
C THR A 137 -0.08 13.91 -5.85
N GLN A 138 0.43 13.27 -4.79
CA GLN A 138 -0.15 13.33 -3.45
C GLN A 138 -0.23 14.76 -2.93
N MET A 139 0.87 15.52 -3.02
CA MET A 139 0.90 16.89 -2.50
C MET A 139 -0.03 17.81 -3.29
N ARG A 140 -0.09 17.64 -4.62
CA ARG A 140 -0.94 18.42 -5.51
C ARG A 140 -2.42 18.16 -5.26
N TRP A 141 -2.79 16.89 -5.14
CA TRP A 141 -4.14 16.46 -4.78
C TRP A 141 -4.54 16.94 -3.37
N ARG A 142 -3.64 16.79 -2.38
CA ARG A 142 -3.85 17.30 -1.01
C ARG A 142 -4.08 18.80 -1.01
N ARG A 143 -3.26 19.58 -1.72
CA ARG A 143 -3.40 21.04 -1.83
C ARG A 143 -4.78 21.42 -2.36
N TRP A 144 -5.25 20.75 -3.41
CA TRP A 144 -6.56 21.00 -3.99
C TRP A 144 -7.70 20.63 -3.03
N MET A 145 -7.66 19.44 -2.43
CA MET A 145 -8.69 18.99 -1.48
C MET A 145 -8.76 19.87 -0.24
N THR A 146 -7.61 20.21 0.36
CA THR A 146 -7.56 21.11 1.51
C THR A 146 -8.13 22.48 1.16
N GLY A 147 -7.80 23.03 -0.01
CA GLY A 147 -8.37 24.30 -0.48
C GLY A 147 -9.90 24.24 -0.62
N ARG A 148 -10.41 23.20 -1.29
CA ARG A 148 -11.86 23.00 -1.48
C ARG A 148 -12.61 22.83 -0.16
N MET A 149 -12.11 21.97 0.72
CA MET A 149 -12.78 21.67 2.00
C MET A 149 -12.74 22.87 2.95
N THR A 150 -11.62 23.60 2.98
CA THR A 150 -11.52 24.84 3.76
C THR A 150 -12.47 25.91 3.21
N GLY A 151 -12.56 26.04 1.88
CA GLY A 151 -13.52 26.92 1.21
C GLY A 151 -14.95 26.62 1.64
N HIS A 152 -15.41 25.37 1.48
CA HIS A 152 -16.76 24.96 1.89
C HIS A 152 -17.02 25.12 3.41
N TRP A 153 -16.01 24.92 4.25
CA TRP A 153 -16.16 25.08 5.69
C TRP A 153 -16.36 26.54 6.10
N LEU A 154 -15.70 27.48 5.43
CA LEU A 154 -15.83 28.91 5.70
C LEU A 154 -17.01 29.56 4.96
N ASP A 155 -17.52 28.92 3.90
CA ASP A 155 -18.59 29.44 3.07
C ASP A 155 -19.90 29.60 3.84
N GLU A 156 -20.57 30.75 3.64
CA GLU A 156 -21.84 31.12 4.28
C GLU A 156 -21.88 30.88 5.82
N GLY A 157 -20.75 31.05 6.52
CA GLY A 157 -20.67 30.78 7.95
C GLY A 157 -20.87 29.30 8.32
N GLY A 158 -20.56 28.37 7.41
CA GLY A 158 -20.68 26.92 7.58
C GLY A 158 -20.08 26.42 8.90
N HIS A 159 -18.88 26.88 9.23
CA HIS A 159 -18.19 26.59 10.50
C HIS A 159 -19.03 26.91 11.75
N TYR A 160 -19.83 27.98 11.72
CA TYR A 160 -20.71 28.36 12.82
C TYR A 160 -22.03 27.56 12.78
N ARG A 161 -22.64 27.43 11.59
CA ARG A 161 -23.88 26.65 11.40
C ARG A 161 -23.70 25.19 11.81
N MET A 162 -22.57 24.56 11.51
CA MET A 162 -22.24 23.18 11.92
C MET A 162 -22.18 23.04 13.44
N ARG A 163 -21.64 24.05 14.14
CA ARG A 163 -21.59 24.09 15.61
C ARG A 163 -22.99 24.23 16.21
N LEU A 164 -23.83 25.07 15.61
CA LEU A 164 -25.22 25.30 16.07
C LEU A 164 -26.14 24.11 15.81
N ALA A 165 -25.95 23.42 14.69
CA ALA A 165 -26.74 22.26 14.30
C ALA A 165 -26.44 20.99 15.12
N GLY A 166 -25.52 21.06 16.09
CA GLY A 166 -25.09 19.91 16.88
C GLY A 166 -24.49 18.79 16.01
N SER A 167 -23.89 19.14 14.87
CA SER A 167 -23.50 18.15 13.86
C SER A 167 -22.45 17.17 14.40
N GLN A 168 -22.59 15.88 14.09
CA GLN A 168 -21.66 14.78 14.45
C GLN A 168 -20.28 14.84 13.78
N ALA A 169 -19.95 15.92 13.05
CA ALA A 169 -18.63 16.08 12.45
C ALA A 169 -17.64 16.57 13.51
N ASP A 170 -17.18 15.64 14.36
CA ASP A 170 -16.14 15.93 15.35
C ASP A 170 -14.85 16.36 14.66
N ASN A 171 -14.24 17.44 15.19
CA ASN A 171 -12.93 18.01 14.84
C ASN A 171 -12.71 18.28 13.33
N PRO A 172 -13.41 19.26 12.73
CA PRO A 172 -13.24 19.61 11.32
C PRO A 172 -11.81 20.04 10.96
N ASP A 173 -11.09 20.65 11.91
CA ASP A 173 -9.68 21.00 11.82
C ASP A 173 -8.79 19.77 11.63
N GLN A 174 -9.00 18.73 12.44
CA GLN A 174 -8.27 17.46 12.33
C GLN A 174 -8.60 16.77 10.99
N ARG A 175 -9.87 16.75 10.59
CA ARG A 175 -10.29 16.17 9.32
C ARG A 175 -9.63 16.84 8.12
N ILE A 176 -9.57 18.18 8.11
CA ILE A 176 -8.95 18.93 7.01
C ILE A 176 -7.42 18.77 7.01
N ALA A 177 -6.78 18.78 8.18
CA ALA A 177 -5.33 18.73 8.27
C ALA A 177 -4.74 17.33 8.03
N GLU A 178 -5.33 16.32 8.68
CA GLU A 178 -4.76 14.97 8.80
C GLU A 178 -5.53 13.94 7.96
N ASP A 179 -6.87 13.94 7.98
CA ASP A 179 -7.63 12.93 7.23
C ASP A 179 -7.49 13.12 5.72
N ILE A 180 -7.46 14.37 5.21
CA ILE A 180 -7.18 14.63 3.79
C ILE A 180 -5.80 14.13 3.38
N ARG A 181 -4.80 14.29 4.25
CA ARG A 181 -3.43 13.79 4.02
C ARG A 181 -3.45 12.27 3.92
N MET A 182 -3.99 11.59 4.92
CA MET A 182 -4.09 10.13 4.92
C MET A 182 -4.91 9.61 3.75
N PHE A 183 -6.01 10.27 3.40
CA PHE A 183 -6.87 9.89 2.28
C PHE A 183 -6.12 9.94 0.96
N THR A 184 -5.47 11.06 0.64
CA THR A 184 -4.73 11.25 -0.62
C THR A 184 -3.52 10.31 -0.72
N GLU A 185 -2.76 10.14 0.37
CA GLU A 185 -1.61 9.23 0.41
C GLU A 185 -2.02 7.76 0.26
N ASN A 186 -2.96 7.29 1.09
CA ASN A 186 -3.35 5.89 1.13
C ASN A 186 -4.13 5.48 -0.12
N THR A 187 -5.00 6.34 -0.64
CA THR A 187 -5.79 6.03 -1.84
C THR A 187 -4.89 5.85 -3.04
N LEU A 188 -3.95 6.77 -3.27
CA LEU A 188 -3.02 6.67 -4.39
C LEU A 188 -2.10 5.44 -4.24
N ALA A 189 -1.55 5.22 -3.04
CA ALA A 189 -0.69 4.07 -2.78
C ALA A 189 -1.42 2.74 -2.96
N LEU A 190 -2.66 2.63 -2.48
CA LEU A 190 -3.49 1.44 -2.64
C LEU A 190 -3.76 1.17 -4.10
N MET A 191 -4.13 2.19 -4.88
CA MET A 191 -4.40 2.06 -6.30
C MET A 191 -3.18 1.56 -7.09
N ILE A 192 -2.00 2.17 -6.86
CA ILE A 192 -0.74 1.75 -7.52
C ILE A 192 -0.38 0.31 -7.14
N ARG A 193 -0.40 -0.02 -5.83
CA ARG A 193 -0.04 -1.36 -5.34
C ARG A 193 -1.00 -2.43 -5.84
N PHE A 194 -2.29 -2.13 -5.84
CA PHE A 194 -3.33 -3.04 -6.31
C PHE A 194 -3.18 -3.32 -7.80
N PHE A 195 -2.97 -2.27 -8.61
CA PHE A 195 -2.70 -2.41 -10.03
C PHE A 195 -1.47 -3.27 -10.31
N SER A 196 -0.36 -2.97 -9.62
CA SER A 196 0.89 -3.72 -9.74
C SER A 196 0.75 -5.18 -9.37
N ALA A 197 -0.01 -5.47 -8.30
CA ALA A 197 -0.26 -6.82 -7.84
C ALA A 197 -1.03 -7.65 -8.88
N ILE A 198 -2.05 -7.07 -9.54
CA ILE A 198 -2.81 -7.76 -10.60
C ILE A 198 -1.92 -8.06 -11.80
N LEU A 199 -1.15 -7.06 -12.26
CA LEU A 199 -0.22 -7.24 -13.39
C LEU A 199 0.83 -8.30 -13.11
N SER A 200 1.42 -8.26 -11.92
CA SER A 200 2.42 -9.24 -11.48
C SER A 200 1.81 -10.64 -11.39
N LEU A 201 0.65 -10.78 -10.75
CA LEU A 201 -0.07 -12.05 -10.65
C LEU A 201 -0.29 -12.64 -12.04
N TYR A 202 -0.79 -11.83 -12.97
CA TYR A 202 -1.01 -12.29 -14.33
C TYR A 202 0.28 -12.76 -15.01
N ALA A 203 1.33 -11.91 -14.99
CA ALA A 203 2.58 -12.20 -15.66
C ALA A 203 3.20 -13.50 -15.15
N PHE A 204 3.21 -13.69 -13.83
CA PHE A 204 3.76 -14.89 -13.21
C PHE A 204 2.87 -16.12 -13.38
N VAL A 205 1.54 -15.99 -13.39
CA VAL A 205 0.64 -17.11 -13.72
C VAL A 205 0.92 -17.61 -15.13
N LEU A 206 1.11 -16.73 -16.12
CA LEU A 206 1.47 -17.16 -17.47
C LEU A 206 2.80 -17.90 -17.53
N ILE A 207 3.85 -17.35 -16.90
CA ILE A 207 5.19 -17.95 -16.87
C ILE A 207 5.10 -19.35 -16.23
N LEU A 208 4.41 -19.45 -15.11
CA LEU A 208 4.28 -20.69 -14.35
C LEU A 208 3.43 -21.73 -15.09
N TRP A 209 2.38 -21.29 -15.79
CA TRP A 209 1.58 -22.15 -16.67
C TRP A 209 2.41 -22.72 -17.81
N GLY A 210 3.23 -21.88 -18.47
CA GLY A 210 4.15 -22.32 -19.52
C GLY A 210 5.18 -23.33 -19.01
N LEU A 211 5.73 -23.10 -17.81
CA LEU A 211 6.69 -24.01 -17.19
C LEU A 211 6.06 -25.34 -16.73
N SER A 212 4.78 -25.32 -16.36
CA SER A 212 4.04 -26.54 -15.97
C SER A 212 3.94 -27.55 -17.12
N ALA A 213 3.97 -27.10 -18.37
CA ALA A 213 3.89 -27.97 -19.55
C ALA A 213 5.20 -28.71 -19.85
N SER A 214 6.35 -28.20 -19.37
CA SER A 214 7.67 -28.76 -19.69
C SER A 214 8.26 -29.66 -18.59
N PHE A 215 7.74 -29.57 -17.36
CA PHE A 215 8.22 -30.37 -16.22
C PHE A 215 7.40 -31.65 -16.03
N LYS A 216 8.01 -32.79 -16.39
CA LYS A 216 7.46 -34.12 -16.11
C LYS A 216 7.89 -34.55 -14.71
N TYR A 217 6.94 -34.61 -13.78
CA TYR A 217 7.19 -35.08 -12.41
C TYR A 217 6.12 -36.07 -11.98
N ASN A 218 6.56 -37.17 -11.39
CA ASN A 218 5.68 -38.14 -10.74
C ASN A 218 5.85 -37.98 -9.24
N VAL A 219 4.77 -37.59 -8.56
CA VAL A 219 4.75 -37.47 -7.10
C VAL A 219 3.76 -38.49 -6.57
N LEU A 220 4.23 -39.36 -5.67
CA LEU A 220 3.38 -40.37 -4.99
C LEU A 220 2.59 -41.29 -5.95
N GLY A 221 3.14 -41.59 -7.13
CA GLY A 221 2.51 -42.47 -8.13
C GLY A 221 1.40 -41.80 -8.95
N ILE A 222 1.21 -40.48 -8.82
CA ILE A 222 0.31 -39.68 -9.66
C ILE A 222 1.15 -38.99 -10.73
N ASP A 223 0.82 -39.24 -12.00
CA ASP A 223 1.42 -38.55 -13.14
C ASP A 223 0.86 -37.12 -13.22
N LEU A 224 1.60 -36.15 -12.66
CA LEU A 224 1.21 -34.74 -12.66
C LEU A 224 1.23 -34.11 -14.07
N GLU A 225 1.84 -34.79 -15.04
CA GLU A 225 1.80 -34.42 -16.47
C GLU A 225 0.35 -34.35 -17.00
N SER A 226 -0.57 -35.11 -16.42
CA SER A 226 -1.99 -35.08 -16.81
C SER A 226 -2.74 -33.80 -16.42
N ILE A 227 -2.20 -33.00 -15.48
CA ILE A 227 -2.87 -31.81 -14.95
C ILE A 227 -2.21 -30.54 -15.54
N PRO A 228 -2.84 -29.87 -16.52
CA PRO A 228 -2.30 -28.64 -17.08
C PRO A 228 -2.25 -27.55 -15.99
N GLY A 229 -1.10 -26.88 -15.86
CA GLY A 229 -0.93 -25.78 -14.90
C GLY A 229 -0.79 -26.20 -13.44
N TYR A 230 -0.37 -27.44 -13.14
CA TYR A 230 -0.26 -27.95 -11.76
C TYR A 230 0.55 -27.04 -10.81
N LEU A 231 1.59 -26.36 -11.30
CA LEU A 231 2.38 -25.43 -10.48
C LEU A 231 1.56 -24.22 -10.02
N VAL A 232 0.60 -23.75 -10.82
CA VAL A 232 -0.30 -22.65 -10.46
C VAL A 232 -1.21 -23.06 -9.31
N TYR A 233 -1.76 -24.28 -9.36
CA TYR A 233 -2.60 -24.80 -8.27
C TYR A 233 -1.78 -25.02 -6.99
N ALA A 234 -0.55 -25.52 -7.11
CA ALA A 234 0.36 -25.67 -5.97
C ALA A 234 0.70 -24.30 -5.34
N ALA A 235 1.03 -23.29 -6.16
CA ALA A 235 1.29 -21.94 -5.69
C ALA A 235 0.06 -21.32 -5.01
N LEU A 236 -1.14 -21.54 -5.58
CA LEU A 236 -2.40 -21.07 -4.99
C LEU A 236 -2.65 -21.72 -3.63
N PHE A 237 -2.41 -23.02 -3.50
CA PHE A 237 -2.53 -23.73 -2.23
C PHE A 237 -1.59 -23.13 -1.17
N VAL A 238 -0.30 -22.94 -1.51
CA VAL A 238 0.68 -22.35 -0.60
C VAL A 238 0.28 -20.91 -0.23
N ALA A 239 -0.24 -20.12 -1.17
CA ALA A 239 -0.68 -18.75 -0.92
C ALA A 239 -1.90 -18.67 0.02
N ILE A 240 -2.91 -19.52 -0.19
CA ILE A 240 -4.09 -19.61 0.67
C ILE A 240 -3.69 -20.07 2.06
N PHE A 241 -2.92 -21.16 2.15
CA PHE A 241 -2.43 -21.69 3.41
C PHE A 241 -1.61 -20.65 4.18
N GLY A 242 -0.66 -20.00 3.52
CA GLY A 242 0.15 -18.93 4.09
C GLY A 242 -0.70 -17.77 4.60
N THR A 243 -1.72 -17.37 3.85
CA THR A 243 -2.65 -16.28 4.21
C THR A 243 -3.49 -16.65 5.44
N VAL A 244 -4.03 -17.88 5.49
CA VAL A 244 -4.79 -18.37 6.65
C VAL A 244 -3.89 -18.42 7.89
N CYS A 245 -2.68 -18.98 7.77
CA CYS A 245 -1.71 -18.99 8.88
C CYS A 245 -1.36 -17.58 9.35
N ALA A 246 -1.05 -16.66 8.43
CA ALA A 246 -0.74 -15.27 8.75
C ALA A 246 -1.93 -14.57 9.43
N HIS A 247 -3.16 -14.80 8.97
CA HIS A 247 -4.37 -14.24 9.56
C HIS A 247 -4.62 -14.77 10.98
N LEU A 248 -4.46 -16.09 11.19
CA LEU A 248 -4.63 -16.74 12.50
C LEU A 248 -3.59 -16.28 13.53
N ILE A 249 -2.37 -16.00 13.10
CA ILE A 249 -1.32 -15.44 13.96
C ILE A 249 -1.59 -13.95 14.20
N GLY A 250 -1.87 -13.20 13.13
CA GLY A 250 -2.10 -11.75 13.17
C GLY A 250 -3.27 -11.34 14.06
N ARG A 251 -4.38 -12.09 14.06
CA ARG A 251 -5.55 -11.77 14.91
C ARG A 251 -5.22 -11.71 16.41
N LYS A 252 -4.27 -12.55 16.90
CA LYS A 252 -3.84 -12.52 18.30
C LYS A 252 -2.92 -11.33 18.57
N LEU A 253 -2.07 -11.00 17.59
CA LEU A 253 -1.10 -9.92 17.69
C LEU A 253 -1.77 -8.54 17.87
N ILE A 254 -2.96 -8.35 17.31
CA ILE A 254 -3.76 -7.12 17.49
C ILE A 254 -4.06 -6.88 18.98
N GLY A 255 -4.55 -7.90 19.69
CA GLY A 255 -4.88 -7.78 21.11
C GLY A 255 -3.64 -7.53 21.98
N ILE A 256 -2.52 -8.19 21.66
CA ILE A 256 -1.23 -7.98 22.34
C ILE A 256 -0.74 -6.54 22.13
N ASN A 257 -0.76 -6.05 20.88
CA ASN A 257 -0.32 -4.71 20.57
C ASN A 257 -1.20 -3.65 21.22
N PHE A 258 -2.52 -3.89 21.28
CA PHE A 258 -3.45 -3.02 22.01
C PHE A 258 -3.15 -2.96 23.51
N LEU A 259 -2.92 -4.11 24.16
CA LEU A 259 -2.54 -4.15 25.58
C LEU A 259 -1.21 -3.44 25.84
N ARG A 260 -0.21 -3.66 24.97
CA ARG A 260 1.07 -2.96 25.03
C ARG A 260 0.89 -1.44 24.93
N GLN A 261 0.15 -0.97 23.93
CA GLN A 261 -0.14 0.46 23.75
C GLN A 261 -0.88 1.03 24.95
N ARG A 262 -1.85 0.31 25.52
CA ARG A 262 -2.57 0.73 26.72
C ARG A 262 -1.62 0.89 27.92
N TYR A 263 -0.75 -0.08 28.17
CA TYR A 263 0.20 0.01 29.29
C TYR A 263 1.25 1.11 29.08
N GLU A 264 1.74 1.31 27.85
CA GLU A 264 2.65 2.41 27.52
C GLU A 264 1.97 3.77 27.70
N ALA A 265 0.70 3.90 27.30
CA ALA A 265 -0.09 5.11 27.50
C ALA A 265 -0.36 5.38 28.98
N ASP A 266 -0.76 4.38 29.76
CA ASP A 266 -0.93 4.48 31.21
C ASP A 266 0.36 4.96 31.88
N PHE A 267 1.52 4.42 31.50
CA PHE A 267 2.82 4.83 32.03
C PHE A 267 3.13 6.29 31.70
N ARG A 268 2.95 6.70 30.44
CA ARG A 268 3.15 8.10 30.01
C ARG A 268 2.22 9.07 30.73
N TYR A 269 0.95 8.71 30.93
CA TYR A 269 0.00 9.52 31.68
C TYR A 269 0.46 9.73 33.13
N ASN A 270 0.96 8.69 33.80
CA ASN A 270 1.45 8.83 35.17
C ASN A 270 2.72 9.70 35.25
N LEU A 271 3.60 9.67 34.25
CA LEU A 271 4.74 10.61 34.18
C LEU A 271 4.28 12.07 34.05
N VAL A 272 3.25 12.32 33.24
CA VAL A 272 2.65 13.67 33.13
C VAL A 272 2.04 14.09 34.46
N ARG A 273 1.31 13.20 35.14
CA ARG A 273 0.73 13.49 36.47
C ARG A 273 1.79 13.85 37.51
N VAL A 274 2.93 13.15 37.53
CA VAL A 274 4.06 13.48 38.42
C VAL A 274 4.59 14.89 38.11
N ARG A 275 4.74 15.24 36.84
CA ARG A 275 5.15 16.59 36.42
C ARG A 275 4.14 17.67 36.81
N GLU A 276 2.84 17.38 36.71
CA GLU A 276 1.77 18.33 37.08
C GLU A 276 1.65 18.57 38.60
N ASN A 277 2.21 17.67 39.43
CA ASN A 277 2.15 17.75 40.89
C ASN A 277 3.56 17.80 41.51
N ASP A 278 4.55 18.29 40.77
CA ASP A 278 5.97 18.28 41.15
C ASP A 278 6.24 19.05 42.45
N GLU A 279 5.62 20.22 42.63
CA GLU A 279 5.73 21.04 43.84
C GLU A 279 5.21 20.30 45.08
N GLN A 280 4.05 19.65 44.97
CA GLN A 280 3.45 18.88 46.08
C GLN A 280 4.32 17.69 46.47
N ILE A 281 4.87 16.99 45.46
CA ILE A 281 5.76 15.85 45.66
C ILE A 281 7.04 16.30 46.37
N ALA A 282 7.64 17.42 45.94
CA ALA A 282 8.86 17.96 46.53
C ALA A 282 8.65 18.47 47.96
N LEU A 283 7.54 19.17 48.23
CA LEU A 283 7.21 19.68 49.57
C LEU A 283 6.96 18.56 50.59
N LEU A 284 6.32 17.47 50.15
CA LEU A 284 5.97 16.33 51.00
C LEU A 284 7.07 15.24 51.04
N LYS A 285 8.17 15.40 50.28
CA LYS A 285 9.21 14.38 50.08
C LYS A 285 8.64 13.04 49.62
N GLY A 286 7.67 13.10 48.69
CA GLY A 286 6.92 11.95 48.17
C GLY A 286 7.61 11.17 47.05
N GLU A 287 8.83 11.54 46.65
CA GLU A 287 9.54 10.97 45.51
C GLU A 287 9.71 9.45 45.58
N PRO A 288 10.02 8.82 46.75
CA PRO A 288 10.13 7.37 46.84
C PRO A 288 8.82 6.64 46.54
N ALA A 289 7.68 7.21 46.95
CA ALA A 289 6.36 6.62 46.74
C ALA A 289 5.94 6.71 45.27
N GLU A 290 6.12 7.89 44.64
CA GLU A 290 5.86 8.07 43.20
C GLU A 290 6.82 7.23 42.35
N GLY A 291 8.09 7.10 42.75
CA GLY A 291 9.07 6.23 42.11
C GLY A 291 8.66 4.76 42.10
N GLN A 292 8.20 4.22 43.24
CA GLN A 292 7.63 2.87 43.30
C GLN A 292 6.36 2.74 42.45
N GLY A 293 5.49 3.75 42.47
CA GLY A 293 4.29 3.82 41.64
C GLY A 293 4.62 3.68 40.15
N LEU A 294 5.54 4.49 39.65
CA LEU A 294 6.01 4.48 38.27
C LEU A 294 6.69 3.14 37.91
N ALA A 295 7.56 2.62 38.78
CA ALA A 295 8.22 1.33 38.56
C ALA A 295 7.19 0.18 38.45
N SER A 296 6.15 0.17 39.28
CA SER A 296 5.08 -0.84 39.23
C SER A 296 4.26 -0.77 37.93
N ARG A 297 4.06 0.43 37.36
CA ARG A 297 3.36 0.63 36.09
C ARG A 297 4.23 0.22 34.92
N PHE A 298 5.52 0.55 34.95
CA PHE A 298 6.48 0.10 33.95
C PHE A 298 6.67 -1.42 33.96
N ALA A 299 6.62 -2.05 35.14
CA ALA A 299 6.66 -3.51 35.25
C ALA A 299 5.52 -4.21 34.48
N LYS A 300 4.35 -3.56 34.34
CA LYS A 300 3.25 -4.08 33.50
C LYS A 300 3.58 -4.05 32.01
N VAL A 301 4.27 -3.00 31.56
CA VAL A 301 4.79 -2.88 30.18
C VAL A 301 5.83 -3.96 29.91
N ALA A 302 6.74 -4.21 30.86
CA ALA A 302 7.80 -5.20 30.75
C ALA A 302 7.34 -6.65 31.05
N SER A 303 6.09 -6.86 31.47
CA SER A 303 5.62 -8.17 31.91
C SER A 303 5.47 -9.18 30.74
N PRO A 304 5.88 -10.45 30.91
CA PRO A 304 5.67 -11.50 29.90
C PRO A 304 4.18 -11.74 29.59
N SER A 305 3.30 -11.45 30.55
CA SER A 305 1.84 -11.48 30.41
C SER A 305 1.31 -10.47 29.38
N CYS A 306 2.07 -9.43 29.04
CA CYS A 306 1.78 -8.53 27.93
C CYS A 306 1.95 -9.27 26.58
N CYS A 307 2.97 -10.13 26.46
CA CYS A 307 3.29 -10.87 25.24
C CYS A 307 2.43 -12.12 25.03
N TRP A 308 1.91 -12.73 26.11
CA TRP A 308 1.04 -13.91 26.05
C TRP A 308 -0.17 -13.77 27.00
N PRO A 309 -1.20 -12.99 26.62
CA PRO A 309 -2.41 -12.91 27.41
C PRO A 309 -3.09 -14.28 27.43
N ARG A 310 -3.41 -14.79 28.63
CA ARG A 310 -4.29 -15.95 28.78
C ARG A 310 -5.63 -15.64 28.09
N PRO A 311 -6.32 -16.61 27.49
CA PRO A 311 -7.63 -16.37 26.89
C PRO A 311 -8.54 -15.76 27.94
N ILE A 312 -8.87 -14.48 27.76
CA ILE A 312 -9.84 -13.77 28.58
C ILE A 312 -11.18 -14.40 28.20
N SER A 313 -11.79 -15.15 29.12
CA SER A 313 -13.20 -15.52 29.00
C SER A 313 -14.00 -14.23 28.77
N PRO A 314 -14.99 -14.19 27.87
CA PRO A 314 -15.82 -13.01 27.70
C PRO A 314 -16.56 -12.76 29.01
N ALA A 315 -16.04 -11.87 29.85
CA ALA A 315 -16.81 -11.30 30.93
C ALA A 315 -17.88 -10.42 30.28
N PRO A 316 -19.17 -10.55 30.65
CA PRO A 316 -20.21 -9.73 30.08
C PRO A 316 -19.89 -8.26 30.38
N CYS A 317 -19.77 -7.44 29.34
CA CYS A 317 -19.80 -5.99 29.45
C CYS A 317 -21.17 -5.57 30.02
N SER A 318 -21.29 -5.52 31.35
CA SER A 318 -22.36 -4.79 32.01
C SER A 318 -21.98 -3.30 32.04
N TRP A 319 -22.14 -2.62 30.91
CA TRP A 319 -22.32 -1.17 30.93
C TRP A 319 -23.77 -0.92 31.29
N VAL A 320 -23.98 -0.68 32.57
CA VAL A 320 -25.24 -0.22 33.15
C VAL A 320 -25.49 1.21 32.68
N ARG A 321 -26.63 1.35 31.98
CA ARG A 321 -27.54 2.49 31.82
C ARG A 321 -27.00 3.91 31.62
#